data_AF-A0A658BLS5-F1
#
_entry.id   AF-A0A658BLS5-F1
#
_cell.length_a   1.000
_cell.length_b   1.000
_cell.length_c   1.000
_cell.angle_alpha   90.00
_cell.angle_beta   90.00
_cell.angle_gamma   90.00
#
_symmetry.space_group_name_H-M   'P 1'
#
loop_
_entity.id
_entity.type
_entity.pdbx_description
1 polymer ?
#
loop_
_entity_poly.entity_id
_entity_poly.type
_entity_poly.pdbx_seq_one_letter_code
_entity_poly.pdbx_strand_id
1 'polypeptide(L)'
;QRLQRQQASVLAVKWGKDALAQLQQGNTPSGLNWSTSQLVSRSQPAGLTPEVLKAAFSAKADKLPAYAGVENKQGGYTLVRVSKLVDAGALDEGRKQAYAQRFASMLEREYAAAHLASLKQKTKIEVRKDALEKTER
;
A
#
# COMPACT_ATOMS: atom_id res chain seq x y z
N GLN A 1 -11.22 10.16 -26.55
CA GLN A 1 -10.30 10.46 -25.43
C GLN A 1 -10.14 9.35 -24.39
N ARG A 2 -11.18 8.59 -23.98
CA ARG A 2 -11.01 7.44 -23.04
C ARG A 2 -10.12 6.32 -23.62
N LEU A 3 -10.33 5.94 -24.88
CA LEU A 3 -9.55 4.88 -25.55
C LEU A 3 -8.06 5.20 -25.68
N GLN A 4 -7.71 6.44 -26.03
CA GLN A 4 -6.31 6.90 -26.08
C GLN A 4 -5.64 6.82 -24.71
N ARG A 5 -6.34 7.18 -23.62
CA ARG A 5 -5.81 7.05 -22.26
C ARG A 5 -5.61 5.58 -21.85
N GLN A 6 -6.53 4.70 -22.24
CA GLN A 6 -6.39 3.27 -21.99
C GLN A 6 -5.21 2.68 -22.75
N GLN A 7 -5.05 2.97 -24.04
CA GLN A 7 -3.90 2.52 -24.82
C GLN A 7 -2.59 3.08 -24.27
N ALA A 8 -2.55 4.36 -23.89
CA ALA A 8 -1.41 4.96 -23.23
C ALA A 8 -1.06 4.26 -21.91
N SER A 9 -2.06 3.88 -21.10
CA SER A 9 -1.82 3.14 -19.86
C SER A 9 -1.23 1.75 -20.10
N VAL A 10 -1.75 1.02 -21.08
CA VAL A 10 -1.23 -0.32 -21.44
C VAL A 10 0.23 -0.23 -21.88
N LEU A 11 0.57 0.76 -22.70
CA LEU A 11 1.94 1.01 -23.15
C LEU A 11 2.85 1.41 -21.98
N ALA A 12 2.39 2.28 -21.09
CA ALA A 12 3.15 2.70 -19.91
C ALA A 12 3.47 1.53 -18.97
N VAL A 13 2.49 0.65 -18.74
CA VAL A 13 2.68 -0.56 -17.92
C VAL A 13 3.65 -1.53 -18.59
N LYS A 14 3.52 -1.76 -19.90
CA LYS A 14 4.42 -2.63 -20.65
C LYS A 14 5.86 -2.12 -20.59
N TRP A 15 6.06 -0.84 -20.95
CA TRP A 15 7.37 -0.21 -20.90
C TRP A 15 7.96 -0.22 -19.49
N GLY A 16 7.15 0.05 -18.46
CA GLY A 16 7.60 0.02 -17.07
C GLY A 16 8.04 -1.36 -16.59
N LYS A 17 7.37 -2.43 -17.03
CA LYS A 17 7.77 -3.82 -16.76
C LYS A 17 9.06 -4.18 -17.49
N ASP A 18 9.19 -3.82 -18.76
CA ASP A 18 10.40 -4.06 -19.54
C ASP A 18 11.59 -3.29 -18.95
N ALA A 19 11.37 -2.04 -18.52
CA ALA A 19 12.36 -1.22 -17.83
C ALA A 19 12.77 -1.83 -16.48
N LEU A 20 11.82 -2.36 -15.69
CA LEU A 20 12.13 -3.05 -14.44
C LEU A 20 13.01 -4.30 -14.70
N ALA A 21 12.68 -5.09 -15.73
CA ALA A 21 13.46 -6.27 -16.09
C ALA A 21 14.89 -5.91 -16.52
N GLN A 22 15.06 -4.86 -17.32
CA GLN A 22 16.37 -4.34 -17.69
C GLN A 22 17.17 -3.87 -16.46
N LEU A 23 16.54 -3.12 -15.56
CA LEU A 23 17.18 -2.64 -14.33
C LEU A 23 17.61 -3.80 -13.41
N GLN A 24 16.80 -4.86 -13.32
CA GLN A 24 17.14 -6.07 -12.58
C GLN A 24 18.31 -6.85 -13.20
N GLN A 25 18.52 -6.72 -14.51
CA GLN A 25 19.67 -7.26 -15.23
C GLN A 25 20.90 -6.34 -15.19
N GLY A 26 20.81 -5.18 -14.55
CA GLY A 26 21.89 -4.18 -14.49
C GLY A 26 21.96 -3.23 -15.68
N ASN A 27 21.00 -3.33 -16.62
CA ASN A 27 20.91 -2.43 -17.77
C ASN A 27 20.07 -1.20 -17.41
N THR A 28 20.47 -0.02 -17.90
CA THR A 28 19.70 1.22 -17.71
C THR A 28 18.84 1.48 -18.94
N PRO A 29 17.50 1.46 -18.82
CA PRO A 29 16.59 1.76 -19.92
C PRO A 29 16.80 3.18 -20.46
N SER A 30 16.75 3.35 -21.78
CA SER A 30 16.86 4.66 -22.43
C SER A 30 15.68 5.55 -22.06
N GLY A 31 15.94 6.82 -21.73
CA GLY A 31 14.91 7.81 -21.38
C GLY A 31 14.44 7.78 -19.92
N LEU A 32 15.09 6.98 -19.05
CA LEU A 32 14.77 6.93 -17.63
C LEU A 32 15.53 8.01 -16.85
N ASN A 33 14.80 9.00 -16.33
CA ASN A 33 15.33 10.03 -15.45
C ASN A 33 14.84 9.77 -14.01
N TRP A 34 15.77 9.59 -13.08
CA TRP A 34 15.45 9.41 -11.66
C TRP A 34 15.21 10.77 -10.99
N SER A 35 14.22 10.83 -10.10
CA SER A 35 14.05 11.95 -9.19
C SER A 35 15.15 11.98 -8.13
N THR A 36 15.28 13.09 -7.42
CA THR A 36 16.18 13.23 -6.27
C THR A 36 15.95 12.09 -5.27
N SER A 37 17.03 11.50 -4.78
CA SER A 37 16.96 10.48 -3.73
C SER A 37 16.38 11.08 -2.46
N GLN A 38 15.32 10.49 -1.94
CA GLN A 38 14.67 10.91 -0.69
C GLN A 38 14.76 9.79 0.35
N LEU A 39 15.00 10.18 1.61
CA LEU A 39 14.90 9.25 2.73
C LEU A 39 13.43 9.10 3.10
N VAL A 40 12.93 7.87 3.05
CA VAL A 40 11.54 7.54 3.35
C VAL A 40 11.47 6.52 4.48
N SER A 41 10.46 6.68 5.34
CA SER A 41 10.15 5.71 6.39
C SER A 41 8.66 5.41 6.38
N ARG A 42 8.23 4.33 7.05
CA ARG A 42 6.80 4.03 7.18
C ARG A 42 6.03 5.11 7.95
N SER A 43 6.70 5.88 8.80
CA SER A 43 6.11 7.03 9.52
C SER A 43 6.22 8.34 8.75
N GLN A 44 7.19 8.48 7.85
CA GLN A 44 7.42 9.66 7.03
C GLN A 44 7.45 9.28 5.54
N PRO A 45 6.27 9.23 4.88
CA PRO A 45 6.12 8.75 3.51
C PRO A 45 6.68 9.71 2.44
N ALA A 46 7.14 10.91 2.81
CA ALA A 46 7.69 11.95 1.92
C ALA A 46 6.83 12.25 0.67
N GLY A 47 5.49 12.10 0.76
CA GLY A 47 4.56 12.33 -0.35
C GLY A 47 4.37 11.14 -1.30
N LEU A 48 5.00 9.99 -1.04
CA LEU A 48 4.77 8.77 -1.82
C LEU A 48 3.44 8.12 -1.46
N THR A 49 2.79 7.52 -2.46
CA THR A 49 1.54 6.77 -2.23
C THR A 49 1.83 5.49 -1.43
N PRO A 50 0.85 4.97 -0.66
CA PRO A 50 1.01 3.73 0.10
C PRO A 50 1.41 2.53 -0.77
N GLU A 51 0.94 2.50 -2.02
CA GLU A 51 1.26 1.45 -2.99
C GLU A 51 2.73 1.48 -3.40
N VAL A 52 3.26 2.68 -3.67
CA VAL A 52 4.69 2.89 -4.00
C VAL A 52 5.57 2.57 -2.80
N LEU A 53 5.19 3.00 -1.60
CA LEU A 53 5.92 2.67 -0.37
C LEU A 53 5.93 1.17 -0.11
N LYS A 54 4.78 0.49 -0.28
CA LYS A 54 4.71 -0.96 -0.14
C LYS A 54 5.67 -1.66 -1.12
N ALA A 55 5.70 -1.23 -2.38
CA ALA A 55 6.63 -1.77 -3.36
C ALA A 55 8.10 -1.51 -2.99
N ALA A 56 8.43 -0.30 -2.52
CA ALA A 56 9.77 0.08 -2.06
C ALA A 56 10.25 -0.80 -0.90
N PHE A 57 9.41 -0.98 0.12
CA PHE A 57 9.73 -1.81 1.30
C PHE A 57 9.62 -3.32 1.05
N SER A 58 9.04 -3.75 -0.07
CA SER A 58 8.99 -5.17 -0.48
C SER A 58 10.15 -5.57 -1.40
N ALA A 59 10.94 -4.60 -1.88
CA ALA A 59 12.12 -4.87 -2.68
C ALA A 59 13.15 -5.64 -1.84
N LYS A 60 13.79 -6.67 -2.42
CA LYS A 60 14.82 -7.44 -1.73
C LYS A 60 16.01 -6.55 -1.39
N ALA A 61 16.22 -6.28 -0.11
CA ALA A 61 17.28 -5.41 0.38
C ALA A 61 18.67 -6.10 0.40
N ASP A 62 18.75 -7.38 0.06
CA ASP A 62 19.99 -8.18 0.09
C ASP A 62 21.02 -7.73 -0.96
N LYS A 63 20.55 -7.13 -2.07
CA LYS A 63 21.39 -6.62 -3.16
C LYS A 63 20.95 -5.22 -3.53
N LEU A 64 21.78 -4.23 -3.22
CA LEU A 64 21.56 -2.83 -3.57
C LEU A 64 22.35 -2.45 -4.84
N PRO A 65 21.79 -1.61 -5.73
CA PRO A 65 20.45 -1.03 -5.67
C PRO A 65 19.35 -2.06 -5.97
N ALA A 66 18.27 -2.04 -5.19
CA ALA A 66 17.10 -2.86 -5.44
C ALA A 66 16.07 -2.07 -6.25
N TYR A 67 15.44 -2.72 -7.23
CA TYR A 67 14.44 -2.10 -8.09
C TYR A 67 13.08 -2.74 -7.88
N ALA A 68 12.06 -1.90 -7.73
CA ALA A 68 10.66 -2.32 -7.66
C ALA A 68 9.82 -1.50 -8.64
N GLY A 69 8.68 -2.04 -9.06
CA GLY A 69 7.73 -1.36 -9.91
C GLY A 69 6.31 -1.53 -9.38
N VAL A 70 5.50 -0.49 -9.53
CA VAL A 70 4.09 -0.53 -9.16
C VAL A 70 3.23 0.10 -10.25
N GLU A 71 2.13 -0.57 -10.56
CA GLU A 71 1.08 -0.04 -11.43
C GLU A 71 0.18 0.87 -10.59
N ASN A 72 0.04 2.12 -10.99
CA ASN A 72 -0.92 3.04 -10.40
C ASN A 72 -2.33 2.70 -10.93
N LYS A 73 -3.34 2.77 -10.07
CA LYS A 73 -4.76 2.60 -10.42
C LYS A 73 -5.25 3.52 -11.55
N GLN A 74 -4.54 4.62 -11.82
CA GLN A 74 -4.80 5.52 -12.94
C GLN A 74 -4.17 5.05 -14.28
N GLY A 75 -3.53 3.89 -14.31
CA GLY A 75 -2.90 3.31 -15.50
C GLY A 75 -1.47 3.77 -15.77
N GLY A 76 -0.83 4.45 -14.81
CA GLY A 76 0.60 4.77 -14.87
C GLY A 76 1.47 3.65 -14.29
N TYR A 77 2.77 3.66 -14.57
CA TYR A 77 3.74 2.77 -13.95
C TYR A 77 4.81 3.59 -13.21
N THR A 78 5.07 3.25 -11.95
CA THR A 78 6.07 3.93 -11.12
C THR A 78 7.20 2.96 -10.80
N LEU A 79 8.42 3.31 -11.19
CA LEU A 79 9.64 2.61 -10.84
C LEU A 79 10.23 3.21 -9.57
N VAL A 80 10.68 2.34 -8.67
CA VAL A 80 11.34 2.71 -7.42
C VAL A 80 12.74 2.10 -7.41
N ARG A 81 13.74 2.94 -7.15
CA ARG A 81 15.12 2.53 -6.91
C ARG A 81 15.45 2.71 -5.44
N VAL A 82 15.76 1.62 -4.76
CA VAL A 82 16.23 1.61 -3.38
C VAL A 82 17.76 1.58 -3.41
N SER A 83 18.38 2.73 -3.15
CA SER A 83 19.84 2.88 -3.19
C SER A 83 20.51 2.56 -1.86
N LYS A 84 19.82 2.82 -0.73
CA LYS A 84 20.37 2.64 0.61
C LYS A 84 19.26 2.24 1.58
N LEU A 85 19.56 1.24 2.41
CA LEU A 85 18.77 0.95 3.60
C LEU A 85 19.39 1.68 4.79
N VAL A 86 18.56 2.40 5.55
CA VAL A 86 18.94 2.97 6.83
C VAL A 86 18.22 2.15 7.89
N ASP A 87 18.99 1.52 8.76
CA ASP A 87 18.43 0.72 9.84
C ASP A 87 17.63 1.62 10.78
N ALA A 88 16.47 1.15 11.24
CA ALA A 88 15.56 1.95 12.05
C ALA A 88 16.09 2.23 13.47
N GLY A 89 17.28 1.71 13.80
CA GLY A 89 17.89 1.77 15.12
C GLY A 89 17.14 0.88 16.13
N ALA A 90 17.57 0.93 17.38
CA ALA A 90 16.90 0.21 18.45
C ALA A 90 15.47 0.75 18.61
N LEU A 91 14.49 -0.14 18.47
CA LEU A 91 13.09 0.18 18.64
C LEU A 91 12.82 0.43 20.14
N ASP A 92 12.58 1.68 20.49
CA ASP A 92 12.25 2.15 21.84
C ASP A 92 11.16 1.27 22.47
N GLU A 93 11.43 0.74 23.68
CA GLU A 93 10.52 -0.18 24.36
C GLU A 93 9.16 0.45 24.67
N GLY A 94 9.12 1.75 24.99
CA GLY A 94 7.88 2.50 25.18
C GLY A 94 7.07 2.59 23.88
N ARG A 95 7.73 2.79 22.74
CA ARG A 95 7.05 2.72 21.43
C ARG A 95 6.52 1.33 21.13
N LYS A 96 7.29 0.26 21.41
CA LYS A 96 6.82 -1.13 21.24
C LYS A 96 5.55 -1.40 22.02
N GLN A 97 5.53 -1.02 23.30
CA GLN A 97 4.35 -1.20 24.16
C GLN A 97 3.15 -0.39 23.65
N ALA A 98 3.35 0.86 23.25
CA ALA A 98 2.29 1.67 22.68
C ALA A 98 1.70 1.07 21.39
N TYR A 99 2.54 0.52 20.51
CA TYR A 99 2.08 -0.20 19.32
C TYR A 99 1.31 -1.48 19.66
N ALA A 100 1.80 -2.26 20.64
CA ALA A 100 1.13 -3.47 21.10
C ALA A 100 -0.26 -3.17 21.68
N GLN A 101 -0.40 -2.13 22.50
CA GLN A 101 -1.69 -1.71 23.06
C GLN A 101 -2.66 -1.22 21.97
N ARG A 102 -2.18 -0.43 21.00
CA ARG A 102 -3.00 -0.02 19.86
C ARG A 102 -3.47 -1.22 19.03
N PHE A 103 -2.59 -2.19 18.82
CA PHE A 103 -2.94 -3.40 18.09
C PHE A 103 -3.97 -4.26 18.85
N ALA A 104 -3.78 -4.45 20.15
CA ALA A 104 -4.72 -5.19 21.00
C ALA A 104 -6.12 -4.54 20.99
N SER A 105 -6.21 -3.23 21.17
CA SER A 105 -7.49 -2.52 21.16
C SER A 105 -8.20 -2.56 19.80
N MET A 106 -7.48 -2.58 18.67
CA MET A 106 -8.08 -2.80 17.35
C MET A 106 -8.60 -4.23 17.21
N LEU A 107 -7.82 -5.21 17.66
CA LEU A 107 -8.18 -6.62 17.58
C LEU A 107 -9.42 -6.92 18.43
N GLU A 108 -9.52 -6.37 19.64
CA GLU A 108 -10.70 -6.50 20.51
C GLU A 108 -11.97 -5.97 19.85
N ARG A 109 -11.89 -4.80 19.19
CA ARG A 109 -13.04 -4.22 18.46
C ARG A 109 -13.48 -5.11 17.30
N GLU A 110 -12.53 -5.64 16.54
CA GLU A 110 -12.82 -6.53 15.42
C GLU A 110 -13.48 -7.84 15.92
N TYR A 111 -12.95 -8.44 16.99
CA TYR A 111 -13.54 -9.63 17.60
C TYR A 111 -14.94 -9.36 18.14
N ALA A 112 -15.17 -8.23 18.81
CA ALA A 112 -16.50 -7.87 19.31
C ALA A 112 -17.50 -7.67 18.17
N ALA A 113 -17.09 -6.98 17.09
CA ALA A 113 -17.92 -6.78 15.90
C ALA A 113 -18.25 -8.11 15.20
N ALA A 114 -17.24 -8.98 15.02
CA ALA A 114 -17.41 -10.29 14.42
C ALA A 114 -18.30 -11.21 15.29
N HIS A 115 -18.13 -11.18 16.61
CA HIS A 115 -18.94 -11.94 17.53
C HIS A 115 -20.41 -11.50 17.47
N LEU A 116 -20.67 -10.19 17.51
CA LEU A 116 -22.01 -9.64 17.36
C LEU A 116 -22.62 -9.99 15.99
N ALA A 117 -21.85 -9.91 14.90
CA ALA A 117 -22.30 -10.31 13.57
C ALA A 117 -22.68 -11.81 13.55
N SER A 118 -21.87 -12.66 14.17
CA SER A 118 -22.15 -14.11 14.26
C SER A 118 -23.43 -14.42 15.03
N LEU A 119 -23.71 -13.67 16.12
CA LEU A 119 -24.95 -13.80 16.89
C LEU A 119 -26.15 -13.34 16.07
N LYS A 120 -26.07 -12.19 15.40
CA LYS A 120 -27.14 -11.70 14.51
C LYS A 120 -27.47 -12.70 13.39
N GLN A 121 -26.46 -13.37 12.83
CA GLN A 121 -26.64 -14.37 11.78
C GLN A 121 -27.30 -15.65 12.31
N LYS A 122 -26.89 -16.14 13.49
CA LYS A 122 -27.49 -17.33 14.12
C LYS A 122 -28.94 -17.12 14.53
N THR A 123 -29.28 -15.93 15.01
CA THR A 123 -30.64 -15.60 15.47
C THR A 123 -31.54 -15.10 14.34
N LYS A 124 -31.08 -15.10 13.08
CA LYS A 124 -31.83 -14.69 11.88
C LYS A 124 -32.59 -13.38 12.08
N ILE A 125 -31.92 -12.38 12.65
CA ILE A 125 -32.52 -11.08 13.00
C ILE A 125 -32.73 -10.28 11.71
N GLU A 126 -33.94 -10.32 11.17
CA GLU A 126 -34.39 -9.42 10.10
C GLU A 126 -34.77 -8.06 10.70
N VAL A 127 -33.91 -7.06 10.53
CA VAL A 127 -34.27 -5.67 10.85
C VAL A 127 -35.28 -5.19 9.81
N ARG A 128 -36.57 -5.17 10.17
CA ARG A 128 -37.61 -4.58 9.32
C ARG A 128 -37.40 -3.07 9.27
N LYS A 129 -36.80 -2.59 8.18
CA LYS A 129 -36.56 -1.16 7.94
C LYS A 129 -37.86 -0.34 7.96
N ASP A 130 -38.98 -0.96 7.62
CA ASP A 130 -40.31 -0.35 7.56
C ASP A 130 -40.85 0.14 8.91
N ALA A 131 -40.32 -0.38 10.03
CA ALA A 131 -40.73 0.03 11.38
C ALA A 131 -39.86 1.16 11.96
N LEU A 132 -38.72 1.49 11.32
CA LEU A 132 -37.78 2.50 11.81
C LEU A 132 -38.06 3.91 11.27
N GLU A 133 -38.88 4.05 10.21
CA GLU A 133 -39.24 5.36 9.64
C GLU A 133 -40.50 6.00 10.26
N LYS A 134 -41.12 5.40 11.29
CA LYS A 134 -42.41 5.86 11.82
C LYS A 134 -42.39 6.26 13.30
N THR A 135 -41.40 7.08 13.69
CA THR A 135 -41.51 7.92 14.89
C THR A 135 -40.75 9.25 14.70
N GLU A 136 -41.11 10.01 13.66
CA GLU A 136 -40.97 11.47 13.66
C GLU A 136 -42.33 12.07 13.29
N ARG A 137 -43.20 12.21 14.29
CA ARG A 137 -44.29 13.19 14.34
C ARG A 137 -44.55 13.57 15.78
#